data_AF-A0A8H4RA23-F1
#
_entry.id   AF-A0A8H4RA23-F1
#
_cell.length_a   1.000
_cell.length_b   1.000
_cell.length_c   1.000
_cell.angle_alpha   90.00
_cell.angle_beta   90.00
_cell.angle_gamma   90.00
#
_symmetry.space_group_name_H-M   'P 1'
#
loop_
_entity.id
_entity.type
_entity.pdbx_description
1 polymer ?
#
loop_
_entity_poly.entity_id
_entity_poly.type
_entity_poly.pdbx_seq_one_letter_code
_entity_poly.pdbx_strand_id
1 'polypeptide(L)'
;MKASLRIASLAFWAASISPFSSATTIPLQQAQPALNCNRTCLETHLSTYLSALIAHDPTLLPTTPSVKYVENDQILPFTPSTGIWSLASTLGTYRHIFSDPSTGNVAAFTTILENGIGAIYIVRLKVDADGKLSEIETQITRDPTGAARYEKLGKPEDVWVQAVPIEERISRELLISQTNKYYSGLYEVGRWAADDECKDGRSVWAFK
;
A
#
# COMPACT_ATOMS: atom_id res chain seq x y z
N MET A 1 70.22 60.88 -14.36
CA MET A 1 69.74 59.49 -14.49
C MET A 1 70.03 58.76 -13.18
N LYS A 2 69.02 58.53 -12.34
CA LYS A 2 69.13 57.75 -11.09
C LYS A 2 68.03 56.69 -11.12
N ALA A 3 68.41 55.42 -11.12
CA ALA A 3 67.49 54.30 -10.99
C ALA A 3 67.49 53.85 -9.52
N SER A 4 66.32 53.80 -8.90
CA SER A 4 66.12 53.19 -7.58
C SER A 4 65.10 52.06 -7.69
N LEU A 5 65.59 50.87 -7.35
CA LEU A 5 64.94 49.57 -7.37
C LEU A 5 63.90 49.46 -6.23
N ARG A 6 62.69 48.94 -6.51
CA ARG A 6 61.71 48.59 -5.47
C ARG A 6 61.65 47.06 -5.34
N ILE A 7 61.95 46.57 -4.13
CA ILE A 7 61.84 45.16 -3.74
C ILE A 7 60.40 44.95 -3.23
N ALA A 8 59.69 43.97 -3.77
CA ALA A 8 58.38 43.54 -3.30
C ALA A 8 58.53 42.31 -2.39
N SER A 9 58.09 42.44 -1.14
CA SER A 9 58.09 41.38 -0.13
C SER A 9 56.91 40.42 -0.37
N LEU A 10 57.19 39.12 -0.45
CA LEU A 10 56.17 38.06 -0.47
C LEU A 10 55.89 37.60 0.97
N ALA A 11 54.64 37.72 1.40
CA ALA A 11 54.17 37.21 2.69
C ALA A 11 53.70 35.75 2.54
N PHE A 12 54.34 34.83 3.28
CA PHE A 12 53.91 33.44 3.40
C PHE A 12 52.79 33.32 4.45
N TRP A 13 51.62 32.84 4.04
CA TRP A 13 50.56 32.42 4.95
C TRP A 13 50.75 30.93 5.31
N ALA A 14 50.94 30.65 6.60
CA ALA A 14 50.93 29.29 7.13
C ALA A 14 49.48 28.87 7.44
N ALA A 15 49.00 27.81 6.79
CA ALA A 15 47.68 27.23 7.05
C ALA A 15 47.78 26.13 8.11
N SER A 16 47.17 26.35 9.28
CA SER A 16 47.03 25.35 10.34
C SER A 16 45.83 24.44 10.04
N ILE A 17 46.09 23.15 9.86
CA ILE A 17 45.06 22.13 9.67
C ILE A 17 44.71 21.54 11.04
N SER A 18 43.53 21.88 11.57
CA SER A 18 42.97 21.24 12.77
C SER A 18 42.13 20.03 12.38
N PRO A 19 42.31 18.86 13.02
CA PRO A 19 41.48 17.68 12.75
C PRO A 19 40.14 17.80 13.50
N PHE A 20 39.05 17.99 12.76
CA PHE A 20 37.70 17.80 13.30
C PHE A 20 37.39 16.30 13.37
N SER A 21 37.34 15.74 14.58
CA SER A 21 36.79 14.40 14.81
C SER A 21 35.29 14.51 15.06
N SER A 22 34.49 14.19 14.05
CA SER A 22 33.03 14.11 14.19
C SER A 22 32.65 12.72 14.71
N ALA A 23 32.35 12.60 16.00
CA ALA A 23 31.69 11.42 16.55
C ALA A 23 30.24 11.38 16.04
N THR A 24 29.93 10.42 15.17
CA THR A 24 28.58 10.22 14.63
C THR A 24 27.77 9.42 15.65
N THR A 25 26.90 10.09 16.40
CA THR A 25 25.86 9.43 17.20
C THR A 25 24.83 8.83 16.26
N ILE A 26 24.73 7.50 16.22
CA ILE A 26 23.66 6.80 15.51
C ILE A 26 22.36 7.05 16.29
N PRO A 27 21.33 7.69 15.69
CA PRO A 27 20.05 7.82 16.35
C PRO A 27 19.47 6.42 16.57
N LEU A 28 19.05 6.13 17.81
CA LEU A 28 18.24 4.96 18.11
C LEU A 28 16.92 5.10 17.34
N GLN A 29 16.75 4.31 16.30
CA GLN A 29 15.48 4.16 15.59
C GLN A 29 14.45 3.67 16.61
N GLN A 30 13.53 4.54 17.02
CA GLN A 30 12.42 4.15 17.88
C GLN A 30 11.61 3.08 17.15
N ALA A 31 11.49 1.90 17.75
CA ALA A 31 10.65 0.83 17.22
C ALA A 31 9.22 1.37 17.08
N GLN A 32 8.65 1.33 15.87
CA GLN A 32 7.24 1.66 15.68
C GLN A 32 6.42 0.77 16.62
N PRO A 33 5.42 1.32 17.35
CA PRO A 33 4.57 0.51 18.21
C PRO A 33 4.01 -0.64 17.36
N ALA A 34 4.19 -1.87 17.85
CA ALA A 34 3.66 -3.04 17.18
C ALA A 34 2.15 -2.86 17.06
N LEU A 35 1.65 -2.97 15.83
CA LEU A 35 0.22 -2.90 15.57
C LEU A 35 -0.44 -4.07 16.31
N ASN A 36 -1.39 -3.78 17.20
CA ASN A 36 -2.04 -4.80 18.04
C ASN A 36 -3.07 -5.66 17.26
N CYS A 37 -2.89 -5.82 15.94
CA CYS A 37 -3.79 -6.55 15.07
C CYS A 37 -3.00 -7.60 14.27
N ASN A 38 -3.06 -8.84 14.74
CA ASN A 38 -2.47 -9.99 14.06
C ASN A 38 -3.30 -10.39 12.82
N ARG A 39 -2.89 -11.45 12.12
CA ARG A 39 -3.58 -11.96 10.92
C ARG A 39 -5.09 -12.17 11.16
N THR A 40 -5.47 -12.86 12.23
CA THR A 40 -6.88 -13.15 12.51
C THR A 40 -7.69 -11.89 12.78
N CYS A 41 -7.12 -10.92 13.49
CA CYS A 41 -7.74 -9.61 13.70
C CYS A 41 -7.99 -8.90 12.36
N LEU A 42 -6.97 -8.83 11.50
CA LEU A 42 -7.06 -8.23 10.18
C LEU A 42 -8.13 -8.89 9.29
N GLU A 43 -8.17 -10.22 9.25
CA GLU A 43 -9.16 -10.97 8.47
C GLU A 43 -10.58 -10.79 9.02
N THR A 44 -10.71 -10.57 10.34
CA THR A 44 -11.99 -10.22 10.96
C THR A 44 -12.46 -8.84 10.50
N HIS A 45 -11.59 -7.82 10.47
CA HIS A 45 -11.94 -6.51 9.92
C HIS A 45 -12.41 -6.60 8.47
N LEU A 46 -11.71 -7.39 7.64
CA LEU A 46 -12.11 -7.64 6.26
C LEU A 46 -13.49 -8.31 6.16
N SER A 47 -13.75 -9.34 6.97
CA SER A 47 -15.04 -10.02 6.96
C SER A 47 -16.19 -9.10 7.41
N THR A 48 -15.97 -8.30 8.45
CA THR A 48 -16.94 -7.29 8.92
C THR A 48 -17.17 -6.22 7.86
N TYR A 49 -16.11 -5.74 7.20
CA TYR A 49 -16.20 -4.78 6.10
C TYR A 49 -17.07 -5.30 4.95
N LEU A 50 -16.82 -6.52 4.48
CA LEU A 50 -17.60 -7.11 3.39
C LEU A 50 -19.07 -7.33 3.78
N SER A 51 -19.33 -7.65 5.04
CA SER A 51 -20.70 -7.79 5.56
C SER A 51 -21.41 -6.43 5.63
N ALA A 52 -20.70 -5.40 6.10
CA ALA A 52 -21.20 -4.03 6.16
C ALA A 52 -21.47 -3.44 4.76
N LEU A 53 -20.64 -3.78 3.77
CA LEU A 53 -20.82 -3.38 2.38
C LEU A 53 -22.16 -3.87 1.82
N ILE A 54 -22.50 -5.16 2.01
CA ILE A 54 -23.78 -5.72 1.55
C ILE A 54 -24.96 -5.21 2.38
N ALA A 55 -24.75 -4.96 3.67
CA ALA A 55 -25.76 -4.33 4.51
C ALA A 55 -25.99 -2.85 4.16
N HIS A 56 -25.16 -2.27 3.29
CA HIS A 56 -25.15 -0.84 2.97
C HIS A 56 -25.01 0.05 4.23
N ASP A 57 -24.30 -0.45 5.25
CA ASP A 57 -24.20 0.21 6.56
C ASP A 57 -22.74 0.37 7.01
N PRO A 58 -22.08 1.49 6.64
CA PRO A 58 -20.72 1.77 7.04
C PRO A 58 -20.60 2.07 8.54
N THR A 59 -21.70 2.31 9.26
CA THR A 59 -21.66 2.58 10.72
C THR A 59 -21.31 1.34 11.53
N LEU A 60 -21.39 0.15 10.92
CA LEU A 60 -20.95 -1.12 11.49
C LEU A 60 -19.42 -1.23 11.60
N LEU A 61 -18.68 -0.29 11.02
CA LEU A 61 -17.22 -0.35 10.94
C LEU A 61 -16.56 0.65 11.91
N PRO A 62 -15.57 0.21 12.69
CA PRO A 62 -14.75 1.13 13.47
C PRO A 62 -13.80 1.87 12.52
N THR A 63 -14.14 3.10 12.13
CA THR A 63 -13.30 3.93 11.27
C THR A 63 -12.62 5.06 12.05
N THR A 64 -11.52 5.57 11.51
CA THR A 64 -10.97 6.85 11.99
C THR A 64 -11.88 8.01 11.56
N PRO A 65 -11.82 9.17 12.25
CA PRO A 65 -12.58 10.35 11.83
C PRO A 65 -12.24 10.86 10.42
N SER A 66 -11.06 10.50 9.93
CA SER A 66 -10.52 10.89 8.62
C SER A 66 -10.29 9.67 7.72
N VAL A 67 -11.12 8.63 7.86
CA VAL A 67 -11.01 7.44 7.00
C VAL A 67 -11.08 7.87 5.54
N LYS A 68 -10.11 7.42 4.75
CA LYS A 68 -10.09 7.71 3.32
C LYS A 68 -10.65 6.51 2.56
N TYR A 69 -11.62 6.75 1.69
CA TYR A 69 -12.23 5.75 0.84
C TYR A 69 -11.91 6.03 -0.63
N VAL A 70 -11.43 5.02 -1.34
CA VAL A 70 -11.13 5.07 -2.78
C VAL A 70 -11.85 3.94 -3.50
N GLU A 71 -12.41 4.27 -4.65
CA GLU A 71 -12.99 3.34 -5.61
C GLU A 71 -12.47 3.65 -7.01
N ASN A 72 -11.78 2.70 -7.65
CA ASN A 72 -11.19 2.84 -8.98
C ASN A 72 -10.43 4.16 -9.16
N ASP A 73 -9.43 4.39 -8.30
CA ASP A 73 -8.59 5.60 -8.26
C ASP A 73 -9.31 6.92 -7.96
N GLN A 74 -10.59 6.89 -7.57
CA GLN A 74 -11.34 8.07 -7.16
C GLN A 74 -11.53 8.10 -5.65
N ILE A 75 -11.12 9.20 -5.01
CA ILE A 75 -11.45 9.45 -3.59
C ILE A 75 -12.93 9.82 -3.51
N LEU A 76 -13.69 9.05 -2.74
CA LEU A 76 -15.13 9.20 -2.60
C LEU A 76 -15.55 9.37 -1.13
N PRO A 77 -16.69 10.03 -0.85
CA PRO A 77 -17.28 10.02 0.49
C PRO A 77 -17.59 8.59 0.96
N PHE A 78 -17.23 8.27 2.20
CA PHE A 78 -17.55 6.97 2.79
C PHE A 78 -18.97 6.96 3.37
N THR A 79 -19.98 6.76 2.52
CA THR A 79 -21.40 6.79 2.90
C THR A 79 -22.20 5.65 2.22
N PRO A 80 -23.37 5.25 2.77
CA PRO A 80 -24.22 4.21 2.16
C PRO A 80 -24.62 4.47 0.70
N SER A 81 -24.67 5.74 0.30
CA SER A 81 -25.20 6.16 -1.00
C SER A 81 -24.09 6.44 -2.04
N THR A 82 -22.85 6.01 -1.78
CA THR A 82 -21.70 6.38 -2.61
C THR A 82 -21.09 5.16 -3.30
N GLY A 83 -20.96 5.23 -4.63
CA GLY A 83 -20.27 4.20 -5.42
C GLY A 83 -20.84 2.80 -5.16
N ILE A 84 -19.95 1.84 -4.99
CA ILE A 84 -20.32 0.43 -4.77
C ILE A 84 -21.10 0.20 -3.48
N TRP A 85 -20.98 1.07 -2.48
CA TRP A 85 -21.77 0.99 -1.24
C TRP A 85 -23.25 1.19 -1.48
N SER A 86 -23.67 1.73 -2.62
CA SER A 86 -25.10 1.86 -2.98
C SER A 86 -25.62 0.73 -3.86
N LEU A 87 -24.74 -0.13 -4.39
CA LEU A 87 -25.06 -1.06 -5.49
C LEU A 87 -24.73 -2.53 -5.18
N ALA A 88 -23.79 -2.80 -4.28
CA ALA A 88 -23.39 -4.15 -3.93
C ALA A 88 -24.51 -4.91 -3.21
N SER A 89 -24.95 -6.02 -3.77
CA SER A 89 -26.15 -6.73 -3.30
C SER A 89 -25.86 -8.11 -2.70
N THR A 90 -24.77 -8.76 -3.09
CA THR A 90 -24.41 -10.10 -2.60
C THR A 90 -22.91 -10.30 -2.71
N LEU A 91 -22.31 -11.03 -1.76
CA LEU A 91 -20.93 -11.52 -1.86
C LEU A 91 -20.93 -12.84 -2.63
N GLY A 92 -19.96 -13.01 -3.53
CA GLY A 92 -19.70 -14.31 -4.12
C GLY A 92 -19.02 -15.29 -3.16
N THR A 93 -18.79 -16.49 -3.68
CA THR A 93 -18.19 -17.60 -2.95
C THR A 93 -16.67 -17.55 -2.94
N TYR A 94 -16.05 -17.03 -4.01
CA TYR A 94 -14.60 -16.95 -4.09
C TYR A 94 -14.05 -15.86 -3.18
N ARG A 95 -13.09 -16.21 -2.30
CA ARG A 95 -12.39 -15.25 -1.45
C ARG A 95 -10.93 -15.65 -1.26
N HIS A 96 -10.01 -14.82 -1.75
CA HIS A 96 -8.57 -14.94 -1.55
C HIS A 96 -8.10 -13.78 -0.68
N ILE A 97 -7.56 -14.06 0.51
CA ILE A 97 -7.20 -13.04 1.50
C ILE A 97 -5.68 -12.94 1.65
N PHE A 98 -5.17 -11.72 1.72
CA PHE A 98 -3.78 -11.38 1.94
C PHE A 98 -3.67 -10.52 3.19
N SER A 99 -2.88 -10.95 4.18
CA SER A 99 -2.78 -10.29 5.49
C SER A 99 -1.33 -9.89 5.77
N ASP A 100 -1.10 -8.61 6.05
CA ASP A 100 0.20 -8.04 6.44
C ASP A 100 0.11 -7.36 7.82
N PRO A 101 0.24 -8.13 8.91
CA PRO A 101 0.23 -7.59 10.28
C PRO A 101 1.31 -6.55 10.55
N SER A 102 2.43 -6.60 9.83
CA SER A 102 3.55 -5.66 10.06
C SER A 102 3.22 -4.23 9.67
N THR A 103 2.24 -4.05 8.77
CA THR A 103 1.81 -2.73 8.28
C THR A 103 0.32 -2.45 8.50
N GLY A 104 -0.40 -3.39 9.14
CA GLY A 104 -1.83 -3.27 9.39
C GLY A 104 -2.70 -3.39 8.13
N ASN A 105 -2.17 -3.97 7.05
CA ASN A 105 -2.90 -4.11 5.80
C ASN A 105 -3.56 -5.48 5.68
N VAL A 106 -4.78 -5.50 5.16
CA VAL A 106 -5.46 -6.72 4.72
C VAL A 106 -6.13 -6.46 3.39
N ALA A 107 -6.02 -7.39 2.45
CA ALA A 107 -6.63 -7.29 1.15
C ALA A 107 -7.37 -8.57 0.79
N ALA A 108 -8.34 -8.48 -0.11
CA ALA A 108 -8.95 -9.65 -0.71
C ALA A 108 -9.28 -9.47 -2.18
N PHE A 109 -9.15 -10.57 -2.92
CA PHE A 109 -9.81 -10.77 -4.20
C PHE A 109 -11.08 -11.59 -3.94
N THR A 110 -12.23 -11.03 -4.32
CA THR A 110 -13.54 -11.67 -4.19
C THR A 110 -14.39 -11.31 -5.40
N THR A 111 -15.61 -11.84 -5.46
CA THR A 111 -16.63 -11.32 -6.36
C THR A 111 -17.81 -10.76 -5.56
N ILE A 112 -18.58 -9.91 -6.21
CA ILE A 112 -19.84 -9.36 -5.71
C ILE A 112 -20.89 -9.38 -6.83
N LEU A 113 -22.16 -9.29 -6.46
CA LEU A 113 -23.24 -8.94 -7.39
C LEU A 113 -23.58 -7.44 -7.27
N GLU A 114 -23.59 -6.75 -8.39
CA GLU A 114 -24.07 -5.38 -8.56
C GLU A 114 -25.37 -5.46 -9.39
N ASN A 115 -26.54 -5.18 -8.79
CA ASN A 115 -27.84 -5.32 -9.47
C ASN A 115 -28.04 -6.68 -10.18
N GLY A 116 -27.60 -7.77 -9.54
CA GLY A 116 -27.68 -9.13 -10.09
C GLY A 116 -26.61 -9.48 -11.14
N ILE A 117 -25.70 -8.56 -11.46
CA ILE A 117 -24.60 -8.78 -12.39
C ILE A 117 -23.29 -8.99 -11.62
N GLY A 118 -22.56 -10.06 -11.93
CA GLY A 118 -21.29 -10.36 -11.28
C GLY A 118 -20.18 -9.38 -11.64
N ALA A 119 -19.41 -8.96 -10.63
CA ALA A 119 -18.21 -8.15 -10.78
C ALA A 119 -17.07 -8.73 -9.92
N ILE A 120 -15.83 -8.53 -10.38
CA ILE A 120 -14.64 -8.82 -9.58
C ILE A 120 -14.42 -7.62 -8.66
N TYR A 121 -14.25 -7.90 -7.37
CA TYR A 121 -14.09 -6.90 -6.34
C TYR A 121 -12.79 -7.17 -5.59
N ILE A 122 -11.87 -6.23 -5.70
CA ILE A 122 -10.60 -6.24 -5.00
C ILE A 122 -10.66 -5.14 -3.95
N VAL A 123 -10.35 -5.45 -2.70
CA VAL A 123 -10.34 -4.48 -1.61
C VAL A 123 -9.05 -4.58 -0.82
N ARG A 124 -8.52 -3.44 -0.38
CA ARG A 124 -7.50 -3.32 0.66
C ARG A 124 -8.03 -2.45 1.79
N LEU A 125 -7.84 -2.89 3.02
CA LEU A 125 -8.10 -2.13 4.24
C LEU A 125 -6.78 -1.90 4.97
N LYS A 126 -6.66 -0.72 5.58
CA LYS A 126 -5.61 -0.43 6.56
C LYS A 126 -6.22 -0.22 7.93
N VAL A 127 -5.76 -1.01 8.88
CA VAL A 127 -6.08 -0.88 10.30
C VAL A 127 -4.96 -0.09 10.96
N ASP A 128 -5.30 0.95 11.71
CA ASP A 128 -4.34 1.75 12.47
C ASP A 128 -3.95 1.10 13.81
N ALA A 129 -3.10 1.76 14.59
CA ALA A 129 -2.64 1.27 15.88
C ALA A 129 -3.77 1.14 16.92
N ASP A 130 -4.88 1.85 16.74
CA ASP A 130 -6.05 1.81 17.62
C ASP A 130 -7.08 0.74 17.19
N GLY A 131 -6.78 -0.02 16.13
CA GLY A 131 -7.69 -1.05 15.61
C GLY A 131 -8.81 -0.49 14.74
N LYS A 132 -8.65 0.71 14.17
CA LYS A 132 -9.66 1.38 13.33
C LYS A 132 -9.25 1.40 11.87
N LEU A 133 -10.22 1.36 10.97
CA LEU A 133 -10.00 1.51 9.53
C LEU A 133 -9.60 2.95 9.22
N SER A 134 -8.39 3.15 8.73
CA SER A 134 -7.86 4.46 8.31
C SER A 134 -7.88 4.66 6.79
N GLU A 135 -7.75 3.58 6.02
CA GLU A 135 -7.80 3.59 4.55
C GLU A 135 -8.63 2.39 4.06
N ILE A 136 -9.44 2.64 3.04
CA ILE A 136 -10.26 1.65 2.35
C ILE A 136 -10.10 1.88 0.86
N GLU A 137 -9.56 0.90 0.17
CA GLU A 137 -9.28 0.97 -1.27
C GLU A 137 -10.00 -0.13 -2.00
N THR A 138 -10.66 0.19 -3.10
CA THR A 138 -11.39 -0.79 -3.89
C THR A 138 -11.11 -0.63 -5.38
N GLN A 139 -10.84 -1.75 -6.04
CA GLN A 139 -10.77 -1.86 -7.49
C GLN A 139 -11.89 -2.80 -7.94
N ILE A 140 -12.75 -2.31 -8.83
CA ILE A 140 -13.95 -3.00 -9.27
C ILE A 140 -13.86 -3.21 -10.77
N THR A 141 -13.77 -4.47 -11.18
CA THR A 141 -13.79 -4.83 -12.60
C THR A 141 -15.16 -5.42 -12.94
N ARG A 142 -15.94 -4.67 -13.72
CA ARG A 142 -17.26 -5.09 -14.21
C ARG A 142 -17.12 -5.99 -15.42
N ASP A 143 -16.68 -7.22 -15.17
CA ASP A 143 -16.59 -8.31 -16.13
C ASP A 143 -17.36 -9.54 -15.59
N PRO A 144 -18.62 -9.75 -16.03
CA PRO A 144 -19.43 -10.88 -15.57
C PRO A 144 -18.83 -12.24 -15.94
N THR A 145 -18.09 -12.32 -17.05
CA THR A 145 -17.44 -13.57 -17.47
C THR A 145 -16.26 -13.87 -16.55
N GLY A 146 -15.45 -12.86 -16.22
CA GLY A 146 -14.36 -12.97 -15.25
C GLY A 146 -14.87 -13.32 -13.85
N ALA A 147 -15.92 -12.64 -13.37
CA ALA A 147 -16.55 -12.96 -12.09
C ALA A 147 -17.05 -14.42 -12.03
N ALA A 148 -17.74 -14.89 -13.08
CA ALA A 148 -18.20 -16.27 -13.16
C ALA A 148 -17.06 -17.31 -13.15
N ARG A 149 -15.87 -16.96 -13.67
CA ARG A 149 -14.68 -17.83 -13.58
C ARG A 149 -14.18 -17.97 -12.15
N TYR A 150 -14.13 -16.88 -11.39
CA TYR A 150 -13.79 -16.93 -9.97
C TYR A 150 -14.83 -17.74 -9.17
N GLU A 151 -16.11 -17.53 -9.42
CA GLU A 151 -17.18 -18.31 -8.76
C GLU A 151 -17.09 -19.80 -9.10
N LYS A 152 -16.70 -20.16 -10.32
CA LYS A 152 -16.46 -21.55 -10.70
C LYS A 152 -15.27 -22.18 -9.96
N LEU A 153 -14.25 -21.40 -9.61
CA LEU A 153 -13.14 -21.87 -8.77
C LEU A 153 -13.62 -22.12 -7.33
N GLY A 154 -14.50 -21.26 -6.81
CA GLY A 154 -15.11 -21.35 -5.48
C GLY A 154 -14.15 -21.05 -4.32
N LYS A 155 -12.86 -21.41 -4.44
CA LYS A 155 -11.80 -21.06 -3.49
C LYS A 155 -10.47 -20.83 -4.23
N PRO A 156 -9.49 -20.17 -3.59
CA PRO A 156 -8.12 -20.12 -4.10
C PRO A 156 -7.52 -21.53 -4.19
N GLU A 157 -6.59 -21.72 -5.12
CA GLU A 157 -5.78 -22.95 -5.17
C GLU A 157 -4.96 -23.09 -3.89
N ASP A 158 -4.77 -24.32 -3.42
CA ASP A 158 -4.17 -24.58 -2.10
C ASP A 158 -2.73 -24.04 -1.99
N VAL A 159 -1.99 -23.93 -3.09
CA VAL A 159 -0.63 -23.38 -3.12
C VAL A 159 -0.57 -21.93 -2.63
N TRP A 160 -1.63 -21.14 -2.87
CA TRP A 160 -1.64 -19.71 -2.53
C TRP A 160 -1.78 -19.45 -1.03
N VAL A 161 -2.30 -20.42 -0.27
CA VAL A 161 -2.50 -20.31 1.19
C VAL A 161 -1.46 -21.07 1.98
N GLN A 162 -0.51 -21.73 1.30
CA GLN A 162 0.60 -22.41 1.94
C GLN A 162 1.68 -21.40 2.34
N ALA A 163 2.12 -21.48 3.60
CA ALA A 163 3.22 -20.66 4.07
C ALA A 163 4.54 -21.16 3.45
N VAL A 164 5.28 -20.25 2.82
CA VAL A 164 6.66 -20.53 2.38
C VAL A 164 7.52 -20.88 3.61
N PRO A 165 8.34 -21.95 3.58
CA PRO A 165 9.27 -22.29 4.65
C PRO A 165 10.19 -21.11 5.00
N ILE A 166 10.56 -20.95 6.26
CA ILE A 166 11.29 -19.74 6.72
C ILE A 166 12.63 -19.60 5.99
N GLU A 167 13.31 -20.72 5.79
CA GLU A 167 14.59 -20.86 5.09
C GLU A 167 14.51 -20.55 3.58
N GLU A 168 13.31 -20.61 2.99
CA GLU A 168 13.06 -20.28 1.57
C GLU A 168 12.56 -18.85 1.39
N ARG A 169 12.23 -18.14 2.49
CA ARG A 169 11.74 -16.76 2.41
C ARG A 169 12.88 -15.80 2.08
N ILE A 170 12.65 -15.00 1.06
CA ILE A 170 13.43 -13.79 0.83
C ILE A 170 12.98 -12.64 1.75
N SER A 171 13.82 -11.62 1.92
CA SER A 171 13.49 -10.48 2.77
C SER A 171 12.30 -9.68 2.25
N ARG A 172 11.63 -8.93 3.14
CA ARG A 172 10.51 -8.05 2.77
C ARG A 172 10.91 -7.03 1.72
N GLU A 173 12.09 -6.43 1.88
CA GLU A 173 12.67 -5.44 0.98
C GLU A 173 12.89 -6.06 -0.41
N LEU A 174 13.37 -7.31 -0.44
CA LEU A 174 13.54 -8.03 -1.70
C LEU A 174 12.19 -8.35 -2.35
N LEU A 175 11.18 -8.81 -1.60
CA LEU A 175 9.82 -9.05 -2.14
C LEU A 175 9.22 -7.79 -2.77
N ILE A 176 9.32 -6.66 -2.07
CA ILE A 176 8.84 -5.36 -2.56
C ILE A 176 9.61 -4.98 -3.83
N SER A 177 10.94 -5.03 -3.81
CA SER A 177 11.74 -4.64 -4.98
C SER A 177 11.50 -5.52 -6.21
N GLN A 178 11.26 -6.83 -6.04
CA GLN A 178 10.91 -7.73 -7.15
C GLN A 178 9.53 -7.41 -7.73
N THR A 179 8.54 -7.16 -6.87
CA THR A 179 7.18 -6.77 -7.29
C THR A 179 7.20 -5.45 -8.05
N ASN A 180 8.00 -4.48 -7.58
CA ASN A 180 8.09 -3.16 -8.18
C ASN A 180 8.62 -3.16 -9.62
N LYS A 181 9.37 -4.20 -10.03
CA LYS A 181 9.84 -4.34 -11.42
C LYS A 181 8.69 -4.44 -12.43
N TYR A 182 7.53 -4.95 -12.03
CA TYR A 182 6.34 -4.98 -12.90
C TYR A 182 5.93 -3.55 -13.29
N TYR A 183 5.87 -2.65 -12.32
CA TYR A 183 5.51 -1.24 -12.54
C TYR A 183 6.57 -0.49 -13.33
N SER A 184 7.86 -0.69 -13.01
CA SER A 184 8.96 -0.14 -13.81
C SER A 184 8.90 -0.61 -15.26
N GLY A 185 8.60 -1.90 -15.49
CA GLY A 185 8.40 -2.46 -16.82
C GLY A 185 7.25 -1.79 -17.56
N LEU A 186 6.07 -1.67 -16.94
CA LEU A 186 4.92 -0.99 -17.56
C LEU A 186 5.22 0.45 -17.98
N TYR A 187 6.01 1.18 -17.19
CA TYR A 187 6.47 2.52 -17.53
C TYR A 187 7.37 2.52 -18.78
N GLU A 188 8.29 1.56 -18.88
CA GLU A 188 9.25 1.48 -19.98
C GLU A 188 8.62 1.01 -21.31
N VAL A 189 7.64 0.10 -21.30
CA VAL A 189 7.14 -0.55 -22.53
C VAL A 189 5.97 0.18 -23.22
N GLY A 190 5.28 1.14 -22.58
CA GLY A 190 4.32 1.94 -23.34
C GLY A 190 3.41 2.87 -22.57
N ARG A 191 3.31 4.12 -23.05
CA ARG A 191 2.10 4.93 -23.31
C ARG A 191 0.90 4.90 -22.36
N TRP A 192 1.07 4.52 -21.09
CA TRP A 192 0.11 4.83 -20.03
C TRP A 192 0.63 6.06 -19.31
N ALA A 193 -0.24 7.04 -19.06
CA ALA A 193 0.06 8.11 -18.11
C ALA A 193 0.10 7.47 -16.72
N ALA A 194 1.17 6.74 -16.45
CA ALA A 194 1.51 6.31 -15.11
C ALA A 194 1.66 7.60 -14.31
N ASP A 195 0.92 7.71 -13.22
CA ASP A 195 1.12 8.78 -12.25
C ASP A 195 2.60 8.82 -11.82
N ASP A 196 3.00 9.93 -11.20
CA ASP A 196 4.37 10.05 -10.69
C ASP A 196 4.69 8.98 -9.61
N GLU A 197 3.70 8.22 -9.13
CA GLU A 197 3.86 7.16 -8.11
C GLU A 197 4.44 5.87 -8.72
N CYS A 198 4.03 5.53 -9.94
CA CYS A 198 4.65 4.45 -10.72
C CYS A 198 6.14 4.70 -10.99
N LYS A 199 6.57 5.96 -11.13
CA LYS A 199 7.99 6.30 -11.36
C LYS A 199 8.89 5.99 -10.16
N ASP A 200 8.35 6.09 -8.96
CA ASP A 200 9.10 5.85 -7.72
C ASP A 200 9.09 4.38 -7.28
N GLY A 201 8.46 3.49 -8.07
CA GLY A 201 8.26 2.09 -7.68
C GLY A 201 7.46 1.96 -6.38
N ARG A 202 6.62 2.95 -6.05
CA ARG A 202 5.77 2.92 -4.86
C ARG A 202 4.36 2.56 -5.29
N SER A 203 4.04 1.26 -5.27
CA SER A 203 2.66 0.81 -5.47
C SER A 203 1.88 0.99 -4.17
N VAL A 204 1.31 2.17 -3.96
CA VAL A 204 0.20 2.37 -3.04
C VAL A 204 -0.85 3.14 -3.79
N TRP A 205 -1.52 2.44 -4.71
CA TRP A 205 -2.72 2.86 -5.39
C TRP A 205 -3.55 3.80 -4.49
N ALA A 206 -3.71 5.04 -4.98
CA ALA A 206 -4.47 6.18 -4.45
C ALA A 206 -4.21 6.71 -3.02
N PHE A 207 -3.40 6.05 -2.18
CA PHE A 207 -3.16 6.51 -0.81
C PHE A 207 -1.71 6.95 -0.60
N LYS A 208 -1.48 8.22 -0.93
CA LYS A 208 -0.52 9.08 -0.24
C LYS A 208 -1.06 9.56 1.12
#